data_AF-A0A9D9DJV1-F1
#
_entry.id   AF-A0A9D9DJV1-F1
#
_cell.length_a   1.000
_cell.length_b   1.000
_cell.length_c   1.000
_cell.angle_alpha   90.00
_cell.angle_beta   90.00
_cell.angle_gamma   90.00
#
_symmetry.space_group_name_H-M   'P 1'
#
loop_
_entity.id
_entity.type
_entity.pdbx_description
1 polymer ?
#
loop_
_entity_poly.entity_id
_entity_poly.type
_entity_poly.pdbx_seq_one_letter_code
_entity_poly.pdbx_strand_id
1 'polypeptide(L)'
;MEIIGYCKKHGITEFVYRGKNKDKCICKLCEQEAVSKRRKLIKEKLIDYKGGKCEKCGYNKNIHALEFHHINPNEKEFTISSKNISFKDLKKEVDKCVLLCSNCHREIHDKIKENESKEKEQFYKDKAERDLIMIQNGDIKLDIIKTKINNFIDIPLEEIYNEHYTNKLSISELSKKYNCSISTIKRRLLKYKQLMKNL
;
A
#
# COMPACT_ATOMS: atom_id res chain seq x y z
N MET A 1 11.11 29.37 2.40
CA MET A 1 10.42 30.68 2.47
C MET A 1 9.61 30.81 1.21
N GLU A 2 8.30 30.62 1.33
CA GLU A 2 7.35 30.90 0.27
C GLU A 2 7.06 32.40 0.32
N ILE A 3 7.14 33.07 -0.83
CA ILE A 3 6.90 34.51 -0.96
C ILE A 3 5.55 34.68 -1.63
N ILE A 4 4.71 35.56 -1.10
CA ILE A 4 3.47 35.94 -1.78
C ILE A 4 3.80 37.05 -2.79
N GLY A 5 3.35 36.88 -4.03
CA GLY A 5 3.59 37.84 -5.11
C GLY A 5 2.47 37.83 -6.14
N TYR A 6 2.52 38.79 -7.07
CA TYR A 6 1.55 38.87 -8.16
C TYR A 6 2.10 38.23 -9.44
N CYS A 7 1.38 37.23 -9.97
CA CYS A 7 1.63 36.61 -11.25
C CYS A 7 0.64 37.16 -12.29
N LYS A 8 1.13 37.56 -13.47
CA LYS A 8 0.26 38.03 -14.58
C LYS A 8 -0.78 37.01 -15.04
N LYS A 9 -0.53 35.71 -14.82
CA LYS A 9 -1.41 34.61 -15.23
C LYS A 9 -2.33 34.14 -14.10
N HIS A 10 -1.81 34.05 -12.88
CA HIS A 10 -2.51 33.42 -11.75
C HIS A 10 -2.90 34.39 -10.62
N GLY A 11 -2.69 35.70 -10.81
CA GLY A 11 -2.99 36.70 -9.78
C GLY A 11 -2.06 36.58 -8.57
N ILE A 12 -2.58 36.87 -7.37
CA ILE A 12 -1.82 36.78 -6.12
C ILE A 12 -1.63 35.31 -5.76
N THR A 13 -0.38 34.86 -5.66
CA THR A 13 -0.06 33.46 -5.41
C THR A 13 1.31 33.33 -4.74
N GLU A 14 1.68 32.09 -4.40
CA GLU A 14 2.98 31.75 -3.86
C GLU A 14 4.05 31.69 -4.96
N PHE A 15 5.22 32.18 -4.60
CA PHE A 15 6.42 32.16 -5.42
C PHE A 15 7.53 31.40 -4.70
N VAL A 16 8.32 30.69 -5.49
CA VAL A 16 9.45 29.88 -5.03
C VAL A 16 10.73 30.33 -5.72
N TYR A 17 11.83 30.33 -4.96
CA TYR A 17 13.15 30.55 -5.52
C TYR A 17 13.70 29.28 -6.18
N ARG A 18 14.31 29.44 -7.34
CA ARG A 18 15.03 28.41 -8.09
C ARG A 18 16.48 28.85 -8.30
N GLY A 19 17.34 27.87 -8.57
CA GLY A 19 18.79 28.06 -8.69
C GLY A 19 19.51 27.88 -7.35
N LYS A 20 20.79 27.49 -7.38
CA LYS A 20 21.61 27.33 -6.17
C LYS A 20 21.70 28.64 -5.37
N ASN A 21 21.72 29.77 -6.08
CA ASN A 21 21.86 31.11 -5.52
C ASN A 21 20.51 31.83 -5.30
N LYS A 22 19.37 31.17 -5.52
CA LYS A 22 18.02 31.76 -5.42
C LYS A 22 17.84 33.04 -6.26
N ASP A 23 18.55 33.13 -7.38
CA ASP A 23 18.57 34.26 -8.31
C ASP A 23 17.27 34.39 -9.12
N LYS A 24 16.46 33.31 -9.18
CA LYS A 24 15.23 33.29 -9.95
C LYS A 24 14.01 33.01 -9.07
N CYS A 25 13.07 33.95 -9.03
CA CYS A 25 11.79 33.80 -8.35
C CYS A 25 10.70 33.45 -9.37
N ILE A 26 9.96 32.38 -9.15
CA ILE A 26 8.91 31.93 -10.07
C ILE A 26 7.61 31.65 -9.34
N CYS A 27 6.49 31.93 -10.01
CA CYS A 27 5.16 31.56 -9.55
C CYS A 27 5.04 30.03 -9.43
N LYS A 28 4.58 29.54 -8.27
CA LYS A 28 4.43 28.10 -7.96
C LYS A 28 3.45 27.42 -8.92
N LEU A 29 2.36 28.10 -9.28
CA LEU A 29 1.36 27.57 -10.21
C LEU A 29 1.89 27.49 -11.65
N CYS A 30 2.54 28.54 -12.15
CA CYS A 30 3.23 28.52 -13.46
C CYS A 30 4.24 27.38 -13.54
N GLU A 31 4.97 27.13 -12.45
CA GLU A 31 5.91 26.03 -12.40
C GLU A 31 5.21 24.66 -12.48
N GLN A 32 4.17 24.45 -11.68
CA GLN A 32 3.39 23.20 -11.71
C GLN A 32 2.84 22.92 -13.10
N GLU A 33 2.30 23.93 -13.79
CA GLU A 33 1.84 23.82 -15.17
C GLU A 33 2.97 23.46 -16.14
N ALA A 34 4.13 24.12 -16.04
CA ALA A 34 5.29 23.83 -16.89
C ALA A 34 5.81 22.41 -16.68
N VAL A 35 5.88 21.95 -15.42
CA VAL A 35 6.25 20.58 -15.06
C VAL A 35 5.23 19.58 -15.60
N SER A 36 3.94 19.85 -15.43
CA SER A 36 2.85 19.00 -15.94
C SER A 36 2.91 18.87 -17.47
N LYS A 37 3.06 20.00 -18.18
CA LYS A 37 3.20 20.04 -19.64
C LYS A 37 4.43 19.25 -20.11
N ARG A 38 5.58 19.44 -19.46
CA ARG A 38 6.80 18.68 -19.78
C ARG A 38 6.60 17.17 -19.58
N ARG A 39 6.01 16.75 -18.45
CA ARG A 39 5.73 15.34 -18.15
C ARG A 39 4.80 14.72 -19.18
N LYS A 40 3.76 15.45 -19.61
CA LYS A 40 2.83 15.00 -20.66
C LYS A 40 3.56 14.75 -21.98
N LEU A 41 4.33 15.73 -22.46
CA LEU A 41 5.11 15.61 -23.71
C LEU A 41 6.12 14.47 -23.67
N ILE A 42 6.80 14.27 -22.54
CA ILE A 42 7.73 13.15 -22.37
C ILE A 42 6.98 11.82 -22.40
N LYS A 43 5.86 11.69 -21.68
CA LYS A 43 5.03 10.47 -21.67
C LYS A 43 4.56 10.13 -23.08
N GLU A 44 4.06 11.11 -23.84
CA GLU A 44 3.64 10.94 -25.24
C GLU A 44 4.78 10.39 -26.10
N LYS A 45 5.98 10.97 -26.02
CA LYS A 45 7.15 10.50 -26.77
C LYS A 45 7.58 9.08 -26.39
N LEU A 46 7.49 8.71 -25.12
CA LEU A 46 7.84 7.36 -24.65
C LEU A 46 6.79 6.33 -25.07
N ILE A 47 5.51 6.71 -25.07
CA ILE A 47 4.41 5.86 -25.56
C ILE A 47 4.59 5.59 -27.06
N ASP A 48 4.85 6.64 -27.83
CA ASP A 48 5.11 6.54 -29.27
C ASP A 48 6.32 5.64 -29.57
N TYR A 49 7.41 5.83 -28.82
CA TYR A 49 8.60 4.96 -28.89
C TYR A 49 8.29 3.48 -28.60
N LYS A 50 7.31 3.18 -27.73
CA LYS A 50 6.84 1.82 -27.41
C LYS A 50 5.66 1.37 -28.28
N GLY A 51 5.42 2.02 -29.41
CA GLY A 51 4.46 1.59 -30.43
C GLY A 51 3.03 2.12 -30.25
N GLY A 52 2.79 3.01 -29.29
CA GLY A 52 1.54 3.79 -29.19
C GLY A 52 0.29 3.01 -28.76
N LYS A 53 0.43 1.72 -28.41
CA LYS A 53 -0.70 0.84 -28.07
C LYS A 53 -0.32 -0.15 -26.98
N CYS A 54 -1.32 -0.67 -26.29
CA CYS A 54 -1.14 -1.78 -25.35
C CYS A 54 -0.55 -2.99 -26.07
N GLU A 55 0.59 -3.49 -25.59
CA GLU A 55 1.28 -4.65 -26.14
C GLU A 55 0.48 -5.96 -25.93
N LYS A 56 -0.42 -6.00 -24.95
CA LYS A 56 -1.27 -7.17 -24.67
C LYS A 56 -2.58 -7.21 -25.46
N CYS A 57 -3.31 -6.09 -25.56
CA CYS A 57 -4.66 -6.07 -26.15
C CYS A 57 -4.85 -5.08 -27.31
N GLY A 58 -3.81 -4.33 -27.69
CA GLY A 58 -3.86 -3.37 -28.80
C GLY A 58 -4.58 -2.06 -28.52
N TYR A 59 -5.08 -1.81 -27.30
CA TYR A 59 -5.74 -0.54 -26.94
C TYR A 59 -4.86 0.67 -27.23
N ASN A 60 -5.39 1.64 -28.00
CA ASN A 60 -4.69 2.87 -28.40
C ASN A 60 -5.60 4.12 -28.41
N LYS A 61 -6.81 4.05 -27.84
CA LYS A 61 -7.80 5.14 -27.90
C LYS A 61 -7.44 6.35 -27.04
N ASN A 62 -6.72 6.13 -25.93
CA ASN A 62 -6.32 7.20 -25.02
C ASN A 62 -4.93 6.92 -24.42
N ILE A 63 -3.97 7.79 -24.72
CA ILE A 63 -2.60 7.74 -24.18
C ILE A 63 -2.55 7.78 -22.64
N HIS A 64 -3.55 8.40 -22.00
CA HIS A 64 -3.59 8.52 -20.55
C HIS A 64 -3.91 7.19 -19.88
N ALA A 65 -4.61 6.30 -20.58
CA ALA A 65 -4.89 4.94 -20.12
C ALA A 65 -3.76 3.95 -20.42
N LEU A 66 -2.64 4.41 -20.99
CA LEU A 66 -1.44 3.61 -21.19
C LEU A 66 -0.42 3.84 -20.06
N GLU A 67 0.17 2.75 -19.58
CA GLU A 67 1.04 2.65 -18.42
C GLU A 67 2.24 1.74 -18.73
N PHE A 68 3.42 2.11 -18.23
CA PHE A 68 4.62 1.30 -18.35
C PHE A 68 4.66 0.32 -17.17
N HIS A 69 4.60 -0.97 -17.48
CA HIS A 69 4.72 -2.05 -16.50
C HIS A 69 6.14 -2.63 -16.58
N HIS A 70 6.89 -2.55 -15.49
CA HIS A 70 8.20 -3.20 -15.39
C HIS A 70 8.05 -4.73 -15.43
N ILE A 71 8.75 -5.39 -16.35
CA ILE A 71 8.74 -6.86 -16.46
C ILE A 71 9.34 -7.48 -15.19
N ASN A 72 10.46 -6.91 -14.73
CA ASN A 72 11.08 -7.24 -13.46
C ASN A 72 11.06 -6.00 -12.54
N PRO A 73 10.26 -5.99 -11.46
CA PRO A 73 10.21 -4.88 -10.52
C PRO A 73 11.56 -4.54 -9.89
N ASN A 74 12.48 -5.50 -9.79
CA ASN A 74 13.81 -5.32 -9.18
C ASN A 74 14.81 -4.60 -10.10
N GLU A 75 14.53 -4.50 -11.40
CA GLU A 75 15.40 -3.82 -12.38
C GLU A 75 15.04 -2.34 -12.57
N LYS A 76 14.01 -1.87 -11.87
CA LYS A 76 13.56 -0.48 -11.88
C LYS A 76 14.60 0.43 -11.23
N GLU A 77 15.18 1.33 -12.01
CA GLU A 77 16.16 2.29 -11.47
C GLU A 77 15.50 3.58 -10.96
N PHE A 78 14.39 3.99 -11.58
CA PHE A 78 13.68 5.21 -11.19
C PHE A 78 12.24 5.22 -11.68
N THR A 79 11.44 6.14 -11.13
CA THR A 79 10.08 6.37 -11.63
C THR A 79 10.13 7.38 -12.77
N ILE A 80 9.54 7.04 -13.91
CA ILE A 80 9.49 7.84 -15.15
C ILE A 80 8.97 9.28 -14.90
N SER A 81 8.17 9.50 -13.85
CA SER A 81 7.57 10.79 -13.51
C SER A 81 8.34 11.64 -12.48
N SER A 82 9.34 11.11 -11.78
CA SER A 82 9.81 11.71 -10.52
C SER A 82 11.06 12.60 -10.61
N LYS A 83 11.74 12.70 -11.76
CA LYS A 83 13.04 13.42 -11.86
C LYS A 83 13.26 14.12 -13.20
N ASN A 84 14.21 15.07 -13.23
CA ASN A 84 14.75 15.69 -14.45
C ASN A 84 15.70 14.72 -15.17
N ILE A 85 15.16 13.63 -15.71
CA ILE A 85 15.94 12.59 -16.38
C ILE A 85 16.06 12.95 -17.87
N SER A 86 17.20 12.62 -18.47
CA SER A 86 17.40 12.81 -19.90
C SER A 86 16.45 11.88 -20.68
N PHE A 87 16.04 12.30 -21.88
CA PHE A 87 15.21 11.43 -22.72
C PHE A 87 15.91 10.10 -23.08
N LYS A 88 17.24 10.12 -23.18
CA LYS A 88 18.06 8.93 -23.44
C LYS A 88 17.99 7.92 -22.29
N ASP A 89 18.08 8.38 -21.05
CA ASP A 89 18.02 7.47 -19.90
C ASP A 89 16.58 7.00 -19.64
N LEU A 90 15.59 7.86 -19.91
CA LEU A 90 14.18 7.44 -19.91
C LEU A 90 13.91 6.32 -20.91
N LYS A 91 14.52 6.37 -22.10
CA LYS A 91 14.44 5.28 -23.09
C LYS A 91 14.94 3.95 -22.54
N LYS A 92 16.14 3.95 -21.96
CA LYS A 92 16.73 2.75 -21.34
C LYS A 92 15.82 2.14 -20.27
N GLU A 93 15.15 2.99 -19.48
CA GLU A 93 14.22 2.51 -18.46
C GLU A 93 12.93 1.93 -19.08
N VAL A 94 12.35 2.57 -20.10
CA VAL A 94 11.14 2.02 -20.76
C VAL A 94 11.43 0.79 -21.61
N ASP A 95 12.68 0.54 -22.00
CA ASP A 95 13.09 -0.71 -22.65
C ASP A 95 12.90 -1.93 -21.72
N LYS A 96 12.97 -1.73 -20.38
CA LYS A 96 12.67 -2.75 -19.36
C LYS A 96 11.18 -2.93 -19.05
N CYS A 97 10.34 -2.12 -19.69
CA CYS A 97 8.90 -2.09 -19.47
C CYS A 97 8.13 -2.66 -20.66
N VAL A 98 6.94 -3.16 -20.39
CA VAL A 98 5.88 -3.38 -21.39
C VAL A 98 4.85 -2.27 -21.29
N LEU A 99 4.39 -1.75 -22.42
CA LEU A 99 3.35 -0.74 -22.48
C LEU A 99 1.98 -1.42 -22.43
N LEU A 100 1.21 -1.16 -21.39
CA LEU A 100 -0.10 -1.78 -21.17
C LEU A 100 -1.18 -0.74 -20.97
N CYS A 101 -2.43 -1.09 -21.31
CA CYS A 101 -3.55 -0.31 -20.85
C CYS A 101 -3.81 -0.56 -19.35
N SER A 102 -4.46 0.39 -18.67
CA SER A 102 -4.75 0.31 -17.24
C SER A 102 -5.47 -0.98 -16.82
N ASN A 103 -6.29 -1.59 -17.70
CA ASN A 103 -6.96 -2.86 -17.40
C ASN A 103 -5.97 -4.02 -17.43
N CYS A 104 -5.24 -4.18 -18.54
CA CYS A 104 -4.22 -5.21 -18.68
C CYS A 104 -3.13 -5.11 -17.62
N HIS A 105 -2.77 -3.89 -17.22
CA HIS A 105 -1.80 -3.66 -16.15
C HIS A 105 -2.30 -4.19 -14.80
N ARG A 106 -3.55 -3.89 -14.43
CA ARG A 106 -4.17 -4.40 -13.18
C ARG A 106 -4.28 -5.91 -13.16
N GLU A 107 -4.74 -6.51 -14.27
CA GLU A 107 -4.84 -7.97 -14.40
C GLU A 107 -3.51 -8.68 -14.14
N ILE A 108 -2.38 -8.10 -14.55
CA ILE A 108 -1.06 -8.69 -14.28
C ILE A 108 -0.74 -8.63 -12.79
N HIS A 109 -0.95 -7.48 -12.13
CA HIS A 109 -0.74 -7.36 -10.68
C HIS A 109 -1.62 -8.32 -9.88
N ASP A 110 -2.87 -8.51 -10.30
CA ASP A 110 -3.79 -9.42 -9.63
C ASP A 110 -3.32 -10.88 -9.75
N LYS A 111 -2.86 -11.29 -10.94
CA LYS A 111 -2.27 -12.63 -11.14
C LYS A 111 -1.02 -12.85 -10.29
N ILE A 112 -0.14 -11.85 -10.18
CA ILE A 112 1.06 -11.94 -9.33
C ILE A 112 0.65 -12.19 -7.87
N LYS A 113 -0.29 -11.40 -7.35
CA LYS A 113 -0.80 -11.58 -5.97
C LYS A 113 -1.47 -12.93 -5.75
N GLU A 114 -2.22 -13.41 -6.74
CA GLU A 114 -2.85 -14.73 -6.68
C GLU A 114 -1.80 -15.84 -6.56
N ASN A 115 -0.74 -15.77 -7.37
CA ASN A 115 0.37 -16.73 -7.31
C ASN A 115 1.11 -16.67 -5.97
N GLU A 116 1.46 -15.46 -5.49
CA GLU A 116 2.07 -15.29 -4.16
C GLU A 116 1.21 -15.86 -3.03
N SER A 117 -0.12 -15.77 -3.15
CA SER A 117 -1.05 -16.33 -2.17
C SER A 117 -1.04 -17.85 -2.20
N LYS A 118 -1.04 -18.46 -3.39
CA LYS A 118 -0.96 -19.92 -3.58
C LYS A 118 0.37 -20.48 -3.06
N GLU A 119 1.49 -19.81 -3.34
CA GLU A 119 2.81 -20.20 -2.85
C GLU A 119 2.88 -20.16 -1.32
N LYS A 120 2.34 -19.11 -0.70
CA LYS A 120 2.25 -19.03 0.77
C LYS A 120 1.39 -20.15 1.35
N GLU A 121 0.22 -20.42 0.75
CA GLU A 121 -0.66 -21.50 1.19
C GLU A 121 0.06 -22.85 1.13
N GLN A 122 0.75 -23.13 0.03
CA GLN A 122 1.53 -24.37 -0.12
C GLN A 122 2.65 -24.45 0.91
N PHE A 123 3.41 -23.38 1.11
CA PHE A 123 4.46 -23.33 2.14
C PHE A 123 3.93 -23.65 3.55
N TYR A 124 2.75 -23.14 3.92
CA TYR A 124 2.14 -23.44 5.22
C TYR A 124 1.64 -24.89 5.32
N LYS A 125 1.14 -25.47 4.23
CA LYS A 125 0.78 -26.90 4.17
C LYS A 125 2.01 -27.78 4.36
N ASP A 126 3.09 -27.52 3.62
CA ASP A 126 4.35 -28.27 3.71
C ASP A 126 4.97 -28.15 5.11
N LYS A 127 4.85 -26.97 5.74
CA LYS A 127 5.28 -26.77 7.12
C LYS A 127 4.44 -27.59 8.09
N ALA A 128 3.11 -27.56 7.98
CA ALA A 128 2.22 -28.31 8.85
C ALA A 128 2.46 -29.82 8.75
N GLU A 129 2.70 -30.33 7.55
CA GLU A 129 3.03 -31.74 7.31
C GLU A 129 4.36 -32.13 7.97
N ARG A 130 5.41 -31.31 7.79
CA ARG A 130 6.70 -31.52 8.49
C ARG A 130 6.55 -31.50 10.01
N ASP A 131 5.83 -30.51 10.54
CA ASP A 131 5.58 -30.39 11.97
C ASP A 131 4.83 -31.64 12.50
N LEU A 132 3.85 -32.16 11.74
CA LEU A 132 3.11 -33.38 12.09
C LEU A 132 4.01 -34.63 12.10
N ILE A 133 4.89 -34.79 11.11
CA ILE A 133 5.86 -35.90 11.05
C ILE A 133 6.80 -35.86 12.26
N MET A 134 7.33 -34.68 12.60
CA MET A 134 8.20 -34.52 13.76
C MET A 134 7.48 -34.81 15.09
N ILE A 135 6.18 -34.50 15.20
CA ILE A 135 5.35 -34.90 16.34
C ILE A 135 5.21 -36.42 16.40
N GLN A 136 4.91 -37.07 15.27
CA GLN A 136 4.73 -38.52 15.18
C GLN A 136 6.01 -39.30 15.50
N ASN A 137 7.17 -38.77 15.09
CA ASN A 137 8.47 -39.36 15.39
C ASN A 137 8.95 -39.10 16.83
N GLY A 138 8.23 -38.28 17.60
CA GLY A 138 8.58 -37.91 18.97
C GLY A 138 9.68 -36.84 19.07
N ASP A 139 10.13 -36.28 17.95
CA ASP A 139 11.11 -35.18 17.88
C ASP A 139 10.54 -33.87 18.44
N ILE A 140 9.22 -33.68 18.32
CA ILE A 140 8.47 -32.58 18.94
C ILE A 140 7.52 -33.14 20.00
N LYS A 141 7.79 -32.85 21.27
CA LYS A 141 6.88 -33.15 22.39
C LYS A 141 5.74 -32.12 22.44
N LEU A 142 4.49 -32.59 22.29
CA LEU A 142 3.27 -31.79 22.32
C LEU A 142 3.00 -31.05 23.65
N ASP A 143 3.76 -31.34 24.71
CA ASP A 143 3.65 -30.67 26.02
C ASP A 143 3.93 -29.16 25.95
N ILE A 144 4.64 -28.68 24.92
CA ILE A 144 4.91 -27.26 24.65
C ILE A 144 3.76 -26.57 23.87
N ILE A 145 2.83 -27.31 23.25
CA ILE A 145 1.77 -26.72 22.41
C ILE A 145 0.52 -26.34 23.23
N LYS A 146 0.27 -27.00 24.37
CA LYS A 146 -0.83 -26.60 25.29
C LYS A 146 -0.65 -25.19 25.86
N THR A 147 0.58 -24.71 26.03
CA THR A 147 0.85 -23.37 26.59
C THR A 147 0.65 -22.23 25.60
N LYS A 148 0.54 -22.48 24.28
CA LYS A 148 0.26 -21.42 23.29
C LYS A 148 -1.19 -21.38 22.79
N ILE A 149 -1.92 -22.50 22.83
CA ILE A 149 -3.34 -22.53 22.44
C ILE A 149 -4.25 -22.00 23.58
N ASN A 150 -3.79 -22.03 24.83
CA ASN A 150 -4.50 -21.46 25.97
C ASN A 150 -4.52 -19.92 26.06
N ASN A 151 -4.07 -19.20 25.02
CA ASN A 151 -4.33 -17.76 24.90
C ASN A 151 -5.70 -17.44 24.27
N PHE A 152 -6.61 -18.41 24.20
CA PHE A 152 -8.05 -18.11 24.18
C PHE A 152 -8.42 -17.59 25.57
N ILE A 153 -8.25 -16.29 25.78
CA ILE A 153 -8.71 -15.64 27.01
C ILE A 153 -10.24 -15.74 26.97
N ASP A 154 -10.79 -16.67 27.74
CA ASP A 154 -12.21 -16.83 27.92
C ASP A 154 -12.68 -15.72 28.86
N ILE A 155 -12.94 -14.53 28.29
CA ILE A 155 -13.36 -13.36 29.06
C ILE A 155 -14.89 -13.22 29.01
N PRO A 156 -15.63 -13.50 30.08
CA PRO A 156 -17.10 -13.48 30.03
C PRO A 156 -17.63 -12.09 29.65
N LEU A 157 -18.45 -12.03 28.59
CA LEU A 157 -18.89 -10.75 27.99
C LEU A 157 -19.70 -9.88 28.96
N GLU A 158 -20.57 -10.52 29.73
CA GLU A 158 -21.41 -9.88 30.76
C GLU A 158 -20.58 -9.37 31.93
N GLU A 159 -19.59 -10.14 32.38
CA GLU A 159 -18.70 -9.78 33.49
C GLU A 159 -17.89 -8.52 33.16
N ILE A 160 -17.27 -8.44 31.97
CA ILE A 160 -16.54 -7.24 31.54
C ILE A 160 -17.45 -6.02 31.50
N TYR A 161 -18.70 -6.19 31.02
CA TYR A 161 -19.66 -5.10 30.95
C TYR A 161 -20.02 -4.59 32.35
N ASN A 162 -20.33 -5.49 33.27
CA ASN A 162 -20.64 -5.14 34.67
C ASN A 162 -19.43 -4.51 35.36
N GLU A 163 -18.23 -5.01 35.14
CA GLU A 163 -17.03 -4.40 35.75
C GLU A 163 -16.72 -3.01 35.22
N HIS A 164 -16.94 -2.79 33.92
CA HIS A 164 -16.73 -1.48 33.32
C HIS A 164 -17.80 -0.47 33.73
N TYR A 165 -19.08 -0.86 33.67
CA TYR A 165 -20.21 0.07 33.82
C TYR A 165 -20.76 0.13 35.25
N THR A 166 -20.76 -0.99 35.98
CA THR A 166 -21.26 -1.06 37.37
C THR A 166 -20.13 -0.79 38.35
N ASN A 167 -18.99 -1.47 38.21
CA ASN A 167 -17.84 -1.31 39.12
C ASN A 167 -16.88 -0.19 38.72
N LYS A 168 -17.15 0.51 37.61
CA LYS A 168 -16.40 1.67 37.10
C LYS A 168 -14.90 1.42 36.84
N LEU A 169 -14.51 0.17 36.55
CA LEU A 169 -13.13 -0.11 36.13
C LEU A 169 -12.85 0.54 34.76
N SER A 170 -11.68 1.15 34.62
CA SER A 170 -11.20 1.65 33.35
C SER A 170 -10.84 0.50 32.39
N ILE A 171 -10.87 0.77 31.09
CA ILE A 171 -10.48 -0.20 30.05
C ILE A 171 -9.01 -0.67 30.25
N SER A 172 -8.16 0.19 30.81
CA SER A 172 -6.77 -0.14 31.14
C SER A 172 -6.69 -1.16 32.29
N GLU A 173 -7.51 -1.00 33.33
CA GLU A 173 -7.58 -1.94 34.46
C GLU A 173 -8.15 -3.29 34.01
N LEU A 174 -9.17 -3.30 33.16
CA LEU A 174 -9.72 -4.53 32.58
C LEU A 174 -8.71 -5.24 31.66
N SER A 175 -7.95 -4.47 30.87
CA SER A 175 -6.88 -5.00 30.02
C SER A 175 -5.81 -5.71 30.84
N LYS A 176 -5.42 -5.13 31.98
CA LYS A 176 -4.49 -5.76 32.94
C LYS A 176 -5.11 -6.99 33.60
N LYS A 177 -6.34 -6.86 34.11
CA LYS A 177 -7.05 -7.92 34.83
C LYS A 177 -7.21 -9.19 33.99
N TYR A 178 -7.59 -9.04 32.72
CA TYR A 178 -7.81 -10.16 31.81
C TYR A 178 -6.61 -10.45 30.91
N ASN A 179 -5.44 -9.86 31.20
CA ASN A 179 -4.19 -10.06 30.47
C ASN A 179 -4.36 -10.01 28.92
N CYS A 180 -5.09 -9.01 28.43
CA CYS A 180 -5.43 -8.88 27.02
C CYS A 180 -5.24 -7.45 26.53
N SER A 181 -5.19 -7.25 25.21
CA SER A 181 -5.06 -5.90 24.65
C SER A 181 -6.31 -5.05 24.92
N ILE A 182 -6.12 -3.73 25.10
CA ILE A 182 -7.21 -2.74 25.21
C ILE A 182 -8.24 -2.91 24.07
N SER A 183 -7.77 -3.19 22.85
CA SER A 183 -8.63 -3.44 21.68
C SER A 183 -9.54 -4.65 21.87
N THR A 184 -9.07 -5.69 22.56
CA THR A 184 -9.86 -6.89 22.89
C THR A 184 -10.99 -6.57 23.85
N ILE A 185 -10.71 -5.79 24.91
CA ILE A 185 -11.75 -5.32 25.85
C ILE A 185 -12.80 -4.46 25.14
N LYS A 186 -12.38 -3.49 24.32
CA LYS A 186 -13.29 -2.63 23.55
C LYS A 186 -14.22 -3.43 22.64
N ARG A 187 -13.68 -4.40 21.91
CA ARG A 187 -14.47 -5.27 21.02
C ARG A 187 -15.50 -6.10 21.80
N ARG A 188 -15.14 -6.61 22.97
CA ARG A 188 -16.04 -7.38 23.84
C ARG A 188 -17.18 -6.52 24.42
N LEU A 189 -16.87 -5.31 24.92
CA LEU A 189 -17.90 -4.36 25.38
C LEU A 189 -18.90 -3.97 24.27
N LEU A 190 -18.40 -3.71 23.06
CA LEU A 190 -19.25 -3.42 21.89
C LEU A 190 -20.14 -4.61 21.53
N LYS A 191 -19.59 -5.82 21.54
CA LYS A 191 -20.34 -7.05 21.25
C LYS A 191 -21.48 -7.26 22.24
N TYR A 192 -21.24 -7.08 23.54
CA TYR A 192 -22.29 -7.21 24.56
C TYR A 192 -23.38 -6.14 24.41
N LYS A 193 -22.99 -4.88 24.18
CA LYS A 193 -23.93 -3.79 23.92
C LYS A 193 -24.82 -4.04 22.69
N GLN A 194 -24.29 -4.70 21.66
CA GLN A 194 -25.07 -5.10 20.48
C GLN A 194 -26.06 -6.22 20.80
N LEU A 195 -25.64 -7.24 21.56
CA LEU A 195 -26.53 -8.33 21.99
C LEU A 195 -27.71 -7.79 22.82
N MET A 196 -27.45 -6.87 23.75
CA MET A 196 -28.46 -6.23 24.59
C MET A 196 -29.41 -5.28 23.85
N LYS A 197 -29.06 -4.83 22.65
CA LYS A 197 -29.96 -4.03 21.80
C LYS A 197 -30.95 -4.89 21.00
N ASN A 198 -30.67 -6.18 20.86
CA ASN A 198 -31.44 -7.13 20.07
C ASN A 198 -32.31 -8.06 20.94
N LEU A 199 -32.37 -7.79 22.24
CA LEU A 199 -33.26 -8.40 23.25
C LEU A 199 -34.36 -7.40 23.59
#